data_AF-A0A965D4M2-F1
#
_entry.id   AF-A0A965D4M2-F1
#
_cell.length_a   1.000
_cell.length_b   1.000
_cell.length_c   1.000
_cell.angle_alpha   90.00
_cell.angle_beta   90.00
_cell.angle_gamma   90.00
#
_symmetry.space_group_name_H-M   'P 1'
#
loop_
_entity.id
_entity.type
_entity.pdbx_description
1 polymer ?
#
loop_
_entity_poly.entity_id
_entity_poly.type
_entity_poly.pdbx_seq_one_letter_code
_entity_poly.pdbx_strand_id
1 'polypeptide(L)'
;MRLVVFTLVSALCANVAIAAPLTQSLRPVARPVAIEPELSQPDVQSGPAQSLRPKLRPPHIEKALAKRAALLAKGAVCGDIAIQGETIGRVSAKRSGCGVNDAVKISSISGVALSQKSIMDCKTAS
;
A
#
# COMPACT_ATOMS: atom_id res chain seq x y z
N MET A 1 2.32 -8.74 -51.06
CA MET A 1 3.58 -8.29 -50.43
C MET A 1 3.50 -8.13 -48.90
N ARG A 2 2.39 -7.67 -48.30
CA ARG A 2 2.24 -7.53 -46.84
C ARG A 2 2.15 -8.87 -46.07
N LEU A 3 1.57 -9.91 -46.67
CA LEU A 3 1.42 -11.23 -46.04
C LEU A 3 2.77 -11.95 -45.85
N VAL A 4 3.67 -11.83 -46.82
CA VAL A 4 4.99 -12.47 -46.83
C VAL A 4 5.95 -11.84 -45.82
N VAL A 5 5.82 -10.53 -45.59
CA VAL A 5 6.60 -9.79 -44.59
C VAL A 5 6.17 -10.18 -43.17
N PHE A 6 4.87 -10.39 -42.94
CA PHE A 6 4.36 -10.85 -41.63
C PHE A 6 4.85 -12.26 -41.28
N THR A 7 4.92 -13.17 -42.27
CA THR A 7 5.43 -14.53 -42.05
C THR A 7 6.95 -14.57 -41.87
N LEU A 8 7.71 -13.71 -42.56
CA LEU A 8 9.17 -13.61 -42.40
C LEU A 8 9.58 -13.02 -41.04
N VAL A 9 8.82 -12.05 -40.52
CA VAL A 9 9.07 -11.46 -39.19
C VAL A 9 8.74 -12.44 -38.06
N SER A 10 7.71 -13.28 -38.23
CA SER A 10 7.34 -14.27 -37.20
C SER A 10 8.36 -15.42 -37.04
N ALA A 11 9.19 -15.69 -38.05
CA ALA A 11 10.17 -16.78 -38.02
C ALA A 11 11.50 -16.40 -37.31
N LEU A 12 11.76 -15.10 -37.08
CA LEU A 12 13.06 -14.63 -36.59
C LEU A 12 13.14 -14.49 -35.05
N CYS A 13 12.06 -14.76 -34.30
CA CYS A 13 11.98 -14.49 -32.86
C CYS A 13 11.88 -15.74 -31.96
N ALA A 14 12.17 -16.94 -32.47
CA ALA A 14 12.14 -18.16 -31.67
C ALA A 14 13.42 -18.30 -30.79
N ASN A 15 13.56 -17.43 -29.79
CA ASN A 15 14.52 -17.65 -28.69
C ASN A 15 13.89 -18.64 -27.69
N VAL A 16 14.33 -19.89 -27.73
CA VAL A 16 14.02 -20.87 -26.68
C VAL A 16 14.92 -20.60 -25.48
N ALA A 17 14.35 -20.09 -24.41
CA ALA A 17 15.02 -19.98 -23.12
C ALA A 17 15.01 -21.36 -22.44
N ILE A 18 16.16 -22.04 -22.42
CA ILE A 18 16.36 -23.24 -21.63
C ILE A 18 16.71 -22.79 -20.21
N ALA A 19 15.77 -22.93 -19.29
CA ALA A 19 16.03 -22.68 -17.87
C ALA A 19 16.92 -23.80 -17.33
N ALA A 20 18.14 -23.46 -16.90
CA ALA A 20 19.00 -24.38 -16.17
C ALA A 20 18.32 -24.76 -14.83
N PRO A 21 18.30 -26.05 -14.44
CA PRO A 21 17.73 -26.46 -13.17
C PRO A 21 18.57 -25.90 -12.01
N LEU A 22 17.90 -25.46 -10.94
CA LEU A 22 18.57 -25.12 -9.68
C LEU A 22 19.11 -26.41 -9.08
N THR A 23 20.40 -26.68 -9.28
CA THR A 23 21.10 -27.86 -8.74
C THR A 23 21.37 -27.74 -7.24
N GLN A 24 21.03 -26.61 -6.62
CA GLN A 24 21.20 -26.37 -5.20
C GLN A 24 19.90 -25.84 -4.59
N SER A 25 19.51 -26.42 -3.46
CA SER A 25 18.36 -26.00 -2.69
C SER A 25 18.55 -24.57 -2.20
N LEU A 26 17.65 -23.67 -2.59
CA LEU A 26 17.54 -22.31 -2.03
C LEU A 26 16.83 -22.29 -0.67
N ARG A 27 16.49 -23.46 -0.11
CA ARG A 27 15.94 -23.50 1.24
C ARG A 27 17.02 -23.09 2.23
N PRO A 28 16.71 -22.18 3.17
CA PRO A 28 17.63 -21.82 4.24
C PRO A 28 18.07 -23.07 5.01
N VAL A 29 19.38 -23.29 5.11
CA VAL A 29 19.95 -24.30 6.01
C VAL A 29 19.78 -23.81 7.44
N ALA A 30 19.45 -24.71 8.36
CA ALA A 30 19.35 -24.40 9.79
C ALA A 30 20.66 -23.75 10.25
N ARG A 31 20.54 -22.57 10.86
CA ARG A 31 21.68 -21.85 11.42
C ARG A 31 22.35 -22.76 12.46
N PRO A 32 23.67 -23.02 12.38
CA PRO A 32 24.34 -23.79 13.41
C PRO A 32 24.07 -23.12 14.75
N VAL A 33 23.64 -23.92 15.74
CA VAL A 33 23.50 -23.46 17.12
C VAL A 33 24.90 -23.05 17.54
N ALA A 34 25.12 -21.74 17.62
CA ALA A 34 26.33 -21.22 18.22
C ALA A 34 26.42 -21.83 19.62
N ILE A 35 27.58 -22.41 19.94
CA ILE A 35 28.00 -22.71 21.30
C ILE A 35 27.63 -21.48 22.10
N GLU A 36 26.76 -21.63 23.11
CA GLU A 36 26.39 -20.52 23.98
C GLU A 36 27.70 -19.93 24.50
N PRO A 37 28.08 -18.69 24.10
CA PRO A 37 29.05 -18.00 24.90
C PRO A 37 28.36 -17.87 26.26
N GLU A 38 29.03 -18.33 27.32
CA GLU A 38 28.66 -17.98 28.68
C GLU A 38 28.31 -16.50 28.64
N LEU A 39 27.05 -16.19 28.95
CA LEU A 39 26.52 -14.85 28.84
C LEU A 39 27.25 -14.04 29.92
N SER A 40 28.42 -13.51 29.59
CA SER A 40 29.06 -12.45 30.35
C SER A 40 28.00 -11.37 30.46
N GLN A 41 27.40 -11.27 31.64
CA GLN A 41 26.33 -10.32 31.90
C GLN A 41 26.81 -8.98 31.36
N PRO A 42 26.04 -8.33 30.48
CA PRO A 42 26.47 -7.06 29.92
C PRO A 42 26.81 -6.17 31.11
N ASP A 43 28.01 -5.61 31.09
CA ASP A 43 28.46 -4.64 32.07
C ASP A 43 27.37 -3.56 32.17
N VAL A 44 26.60 -3.62 33.26
CA VAL A 44 25.43 -2.77 33.51
C VAL A 44 25.86 -1.29 33.62
N GLN A 45 27.17 -1.02 33.65
CA GLN A 45 27.74 0.31 33.81
C GLN A 45 27.89 1.08 32.49
N SER A 46 27.56 0.50 31.32
CA SER A 46 27.73 1.17 30.01
C SER A 46 26.44 1.75 29.37
N GLY A 47 25.30 1.71 30.06
CA GLY A 47 24.06 2.39 29.62
C GLY A 47 23.92 3.80 30.22
N PRO A 48 23.24 4.75 29.56
CA PRO A 48 22.93 6.03 30.20
C PRO A 48 22.11 5.79 31.47
N ALA A 49 22.52 6.40 32.59
CA ALA A 49 21.89 6.23 33.91
C ALA A 49 20.38 6.56 33.92
N GLN A 50 19.91 7.32 32.93
CA GLN A 50 18.50 7.60 32.71
C GLN A 50 18.17 7.53 31.22
N SER A 51 17.04 6.90 30.91
CA SER A 51 16.47 6.88 29.56
C SER A 51 16.00 8.28 29.19
N LEU A 52 16.39 8.76 28.01
CA LEU A 52 15.82 9.96 27.40
C LEU A 52 14.39 9.65 26.94
N ARG A 53 13.44 9.73 27.87
CA ARG A 53 12.02 9.55 27.57
C ARG A 53 11.46 10.79 26.87
N PRO A 54 10.54 10.63 25.89
CA PRO A 54 9.89 11.76 25.25
C PRO A 54 9.12 12.63 26.26
N LYS A 55 9.13 13.94 26.03
CA LYS A 55 8.27 14.87 26.79
C LYS A 55 6.81 14.64 26.43
N LEU A 56 5.90 14.96 27.35
CA LEU A 56 4.47 14.97 27.09
C LEU A 56 4.16 15.85 25.86
N ARG A 57 3.27 15.37 24.98
CA ARG A 57 2.83 16.13 23.81
C ARG A 57 2.24 17.48 24.26
N PRO A 58 2.69 18.62 23.72
CA PRO A 58 2.19 19.90 24.17
C PRO A 58 0.75 20.17 23.69
N PRO A 59 -0.06 20.93 24.44
CA PRO A 59 -1.51 21.04 24.24
C PRO A 59 -1.91 21.68 22.90
N HIS A 60 -1.03 22.49 22.29
CA HIS A 60 -1.32 23.09 20.99
C HIS A 60 -1.33 22.06 19.85
N ILE A 61 -0.54 20.99 19.96
CA ILE A 61 -0.51 19.90 18.97
C ILE A 61 -1.80 19.09 19.05
N GLU A 62 -2.31 18.84 20.26
CA GLU A 62 -3.59 18.15 20.46
C GLU A 62 -4.75 18.94 19.85
N LYS A 63 -4.80 20.26 20.12
CA LYS A 63 -5.77 21.16 19.50
C LYS A 63 -5.66 21.18 17.98
N ALA A 64 -4.45 21.17 17.44
CA ALA A 64 -4.23 21.12 15.99
C ALA A 64 -4.71 19.79 15.37
N LEU A 65 -4.44 18.64 16.02
CA LEU A 65 -4.96 17.34 15.59
C LEU A 65 -6.48 17.29 15.63
N ALA A 66 -7.10 17.78 16.70
CA ALA A 66 -8.56 17.80 16.83
C ALA A 66 -9.21 18.64 15.72
N LYS A 67 -8.64 19.82 15.42
CA LYS A 67 -9.08 20.64 14.29
C LYS A 67 -8.94 19.91 12.96
N ARG A 68 -7.79 19.25 12.72
CA ARG A 68 -7.57 18.47 11.50
C ARG A 68 -8.57 17.32 11.36
N ALA A 69 -8.82 16.58 12.42
CA ALA A 69 -9.81 15.50 12.43
C ALA A 69 -11.22 16.02 12.12
N ALA A 70 -11.61 17.14 12.71
CA ALA A 70 -12.91 17.78 12.43
C ALA A 70 -13.04 18.24 10.97
N LEU A 71 -11.95 18.64 10.32
CA LEU A 71 -11.94 18.97 8.89
C LEU A 71 -12.10 17.72 8.02
N LEU A 72 -11.38 16.63 8.34
CA LEU A 72 -11.48 15.36 7.61
C LEU A 72 -12.86 14.71 7.77
N ALA A 73 -13.49 14.83 8.94
CA ALA A 73 -14.83 14.31 9.16
C ALA A 73 -15.87 14.93 8.22
N LYS A 74 -15.67 16.16 7.75
CA LYS A 74 -16.59 16.82 6.80
C LYS A 74 -16.50 16.26 5.38
N GLY A 75 -15.33 15.76 4.98
CA GLY A 75 -15.10 15.16 3.67
C GLY A 75 -15.16 13.63 3.68
N ALA A 76 -15.46 13.02 4.82
CA ALA A 76 -15.51 11.58 4.98
C ALA A 76 -16.69 11.00 4.18
N VAL A 77 -16.41 9.95 3.42
CA VAL A 77 -17.43 9.18 2.68
C VAL A 77 -17.40 7.72 3.14
N CYS A 78 -18.48 6.98 2.87
CA CYS A 78 -18.59 5.56 3.21
C CYS A 78 -18.45 5.22 4.71
N GLY A 79 -18.58 6.21 5.60
CA GLY A 79 -18.44 6.02 7.04
C GLY A 79 -16.99 5.91 7.53
N ASP A 80 -16.00 6.14 6.66
CA ASP A 80 -14.58 6.11 7.00
C ASP A 80 -13.93 7.49 6.83
N ILE A 81 -13.29 7.98 7.91
CA ILE A 81 -12.57 9.26 7.89
C ILE A 81 -11.29 9.21 7.06
N ALA A 82 -10.73 8.01 6.83
CA ALA A 82 -9.57 7.83 5.97
C ALA A 82 -9.92 8.03 4.48
N ILE A 83 -11.19 7.87 4.11
CA ILE A 83 -11.67 8.02 2.73
C ILE A 83 -12.31 9.39 2.57
N GLN A 84 -11.70 10.23 1.73
CA GLN A 84 -12.17 11.60 1.51
C GLN A 84 -12.73 11.78 0.11
N GLY A 85 -13.92 12.36 0.00
CA GLY A 85 -14.59 12.51 -1.28
C GLY A 85 -15.95 13.18 -1.19
N GLU A 86 -16.79 12.87 -2.16
CA GLU A 86 -18.15 13.37 -2.27
C GLU A 86 -19.08 12.24 -2.73
N THR A 87 -20.28 12.17 -2.16
CA THR A 87 -21.32 11.23 -2.61
C THR A 87 -22.02 11.80 -3.83
N ILE A 88 -21.98 11.07 -4.96
CA ILE A 88 -22.55 11.53 -6.23
C ILE A 88 -23.81 10.74 -6.63
N GLY A 89 -24.11 9.63 -5.95
CA GLY A 89 -25.30 8.80 -6.23
C GLY A 89 -25.14 7.95 -7.49
N ARG A 90 -26.23 7.77 -8.24
CA ARG A 90 -26.23 6.85 -9.39
C ARG A 90 -25.48 7.42 -10.59
N VAL A 91 -24.55 6.63 -11.10
CA VAL A 91 -23.80 6.90 -12.34
C VAL A 91 -24.25 5.89 -13.40
N SER A 92 -24.98 6.38 -14.40
CA SER A 92 -25.43 5.59 -15.54
C SER A 92 -24.32 5.39 -16.57
N ALA A 93 -24.17 4.19 -17.11
CA ALA A 93 -23.29 3.94 -18.25
C ALA A 93 -24.06 3.83 -19.56
N LYS A 94 -23.35 4.06 -20.68
CA LYS A 94 -23.91 3.94 -22.03
C LYS A 94 -24.26 2.50 -22.42
N ARG A 95 -23.67 1.50 -21.77
CA ARG A 95 -23.92 0.07 -22.03
C ARG A 95 -24.64 -0.57 -20.85
N SER A 96 -25.59 -1.46 -21.17
CA SER A 96 -26.32 -2.24 -20.19
C SER A 96 -25.37 -3.08 -19.34
N GLY A 97 -25.58 -3.09 -18.02
CA GLY A 97 -24.75 -3.83 -17.05
C GLY A 97 -23.54 -3.06 -16.52
N CYS A 98 -23.25 -1.86 -17.04
CA CYS A 98 -22.26 -0.96 -16.48
C CYS A 98 -22.94 0.20 -15.74
N GLY A 99 -22.26 0.75 -14.74
CA GLY A 99 -22.76 1.84 -13.90
C GLY A 99 -22.73 1.47 -12.43
N VAL A 100 -22.91 2.47 -11.57
CA VAL A 100 -22.84 2.31 -10.11
C VAL A 100 -24.06 3.00 -9.51
N ASN A 101 -24.77 2.33 -8.60
CA ASN A 101 -26.00 2.87 -8.00
C ASN A 101 -25.70 3.91 -6.91
N ASP A 102 -24.79 3.59 -6.00
CA ASP A 102 -24.44 4.43 -4.86
C ASP A 102 -22.97 4.84 -4.97
N ALA A 103 -22.67 5.63 -5.99
CA ALA A 103 -21.30 6.00 -6.30
C ALA A 103 -20.81 7.13 -5.41
N VAL A 104 -19.52 7.03 -5.04
CA VAL A 104 -18.75 8.06 -4.38
C VAL A 104 -17.59 8.49 -5.29
N LYS A 105 -17.30 9.78 -5.32
CA LYS A 105 -16.16 10.37 -6.01
C LYS A 105 -15.05 10.62 -5.00
N ILE A 106 -14.03 9.76 -5.03
CA ILE A 106 -12.94 9.75 -4.06
C ILE A 106 -11.81 10.66 -4.52
N SER A 107 -11.26 11.41 -3.58
CA SER A 107 -10.15 12.33 -3.78
C SER A 107 -8.87 11.92 -3.06
N SER A 108 -8.98 11.31 -1.88
CA SER A 108 -7.84 10.74 -1.16
C SER A 108 -8.23 9.56 -0.29
N ILE A 109 -7.26 8.68 -0.03
CA ILE A 109 -7.39 7.49 0.83
C ILE A 109 -6.19 7.47 1.78
N SER A 110 -6.44 7.43 3.08
CA SER A 110 -5.40 7.35 4.11
C SER A 110 -4.31 8.43 3.99
N GLY A 111 -4.71 9.62 3.52
CA GLY A 111 -3.80 10.76 3.31
C GLY A 111 -3.07 10.77 1.97
N VAL A 112 -3.27 9.78 1.11
CA VAL A 112 -2.72 9.74 -0.26
C VAL A 112 -3.75 10.32 -1.22
N ALA A 113 -3.41 11.46 -1.85
CA ALA A 113 -4.26 12.07 -2.87
C ALA A 113 -4.18 11.29 -4.18
N LEU A 114 -5.34 11.00 -4.78
CA LEU A 114 -5.39 10.40 -6.12
C LEU A 114 -5.13 11.49 -7.16
N SER A 115 -4.27 11.18 -8.14
CA SER A 115 -4.00 12.09 -9.27
C SER A 115 -5.26 12.38 -10.10
N GLN A 116 -6.16 11.40 -10.18
CA GLN A 116 -7.47 11.51 -10.78
C GLN A 116 -8.51 11.04 -9.76
N LYS A 117 -9.59 11.82 -9.60
CA LYS A 117 -10.68 11.43 -8.72
C LYS A 117 -11.34 10.15 -9.25
N SER A 118 -11.40 9.11 -8.42
CA SER A 118 -11.98 7.82 -8.80
C SER A 118 -13.47 7.77 -8.43
N ILE A 119 -14.28 7.14 -9.28
CA ILE A 119 -15.72 6.95 -9.05
C ILE A 119 -15.98 5.45 -8.88
N MET A 120 -16.45 5.05 -7.70
CA MET A 120 -16.79 3.67 -7.37
C MET A 120 -17.81 3.60 -6.23
N ASP A 121 -18.32 2.41 -5.92
CA ASP A 121 -19.22 2.18 -4.79
C ASP A 121 -18.44 2.06 -3.46
N CYS A 122 -19.13 2.29 -2.34
CA CYS A 122 -18.50 2.22 -1.02
C CYS A 122 -17.93 0.84 -0.67
N LYS A 123 -18.53 -0.25 -1.15
CA LYS A 123 -18.01 -1.60 -0.90
C LYS A 123 -16.66 -1.85 -1.59
N THR A 124 -16.42 -1.21 -2.72
CA THR A 124 -15.13 -1.27 -3.43
C THR A 124 -14.10 -0.31 -2.82
N ALA A 125 -14.56 0.75 -2.15
CA ALA A 125 -13.71 1.78 -1.57
C ALA A 125 -13.10 1.39 -0.20
N SER A 126 -13.77 0.53 0.57
CA SER A 126 -13.45 0.16 1.96
C SER A 126 -12.49 -1.01 2.10
#